data_AF-A0A374NTK7-F1
#
_entry.id   AF-A0A374NTK7-F1
#
_cell.length_a   1.000
_cell.length_b   1.000
_cell.length_c   1.000
_cell.angle_alpha   90.00
_cell.angle_beta   90.00
_cell.angle_gamma   90.00
#
_symmetry.space_group_name_H-M   'P 1'
#
loop_
_entity.id
_entity.type
_entity.pdbx_description
1 polymer ?
#
loop_
_entity_poly.entity_id
_entity_poly.type
_entity_poly.pdbx_seq_one_letter_code
_entity_poly.pdbx_strand_id
1 'polypeptide(L)'
;MGRNSEQLQTAGRGDDQRGDYIQLSLFPESPQEQADYGTAAGDTPAAVFEFPDSYIDECLRTGGNNQDSLEYILFDLVQENPSELLTGDLKKMWVGGKGLAMSDGVKVSVWYSEDGISFHRGNGARKNPEKTISWVEAAERIESLYQNGQFTTKELQEKAFDTIRTRIAEYVFFFYRDSRLESRWGSVYIEAVEKITGELRDPIGVNTIYEELLSFEKRVDFETGWQKRNFETAKEHLKKLNQAFIPVSQNGTEPVHIAFITADEIDKLLQEGGIVQGGKSRILSFYQQDPVPDAKTAIAFLKEEYGTGGHSASISGAFHSDEWHDARGFLLKKGNIQKNLTWKEAEKRIRTLIENKEYPYSQQQENIETENKQTKNKERERENVPNFGTQESKPDELLFQIDFSEHDVISPYDREKGDFTVRKMSFAVANKLFTVLDKQEMEKQENEEEGYSYYKTAFSIYAVIDSEEYSFKGRYDIGSEGKSLLEHIREYYDYCLSSDCMYRQYWEQDGVLDEKIEQITKYSENFLPYLEEHTDLTPAEQKQLDGLMQKEEPQALQDKKYEMLILEE
;
A
#
# COMPACT_ATOMS: atom_id res chain seq x y z
N MET A 1 75.20 30.75 5.59
CA MET A 1 75.77 30.40 4.27
C MET A 1 74.71 29.62 3.51
N GLY A 2 74.15 30.17 2.42
CA GLY A 2 74.23 29.60 1.07
C GLY A 2 73.05 28.64 0.78
N ARG A 3 71.95 29.10 0.16
CA ARG A 3 71.61 29.07 -1.29
C ARG A 3 71.31 27.67 -1.88
N ASN A 4 70.03 27.52 -2.24
CA ASN A 4 69.44 27.06 -3.50
C ASN A 4 69.82 25.68 -4.10
N SER A 5 68.75 24.88 -4.36
CA SER A 5 68.28 24.37 -5.68
C SER A 5 69.01 23.10 -6.16
N GLU A 6 68.40 22.06 -6.70
CA GLU A 6 67.15 21.93 -7.48
C GLU A 6 66.81 20.43 -7.63
N GLN A 7 65.50 20.10 -7.65
CA GLN A 7 64.80 19.11 -8.50
C GLN A 7 65.33 17.65 -8.65
N LEU A 8 64.54 16.59 -8.66
CA LEU A 8 63.12 16.40 -8.97
C LEU A 8 62.70 14.98 -8.53
N GLN A 9 61.37 14.83 -8.35
CA GLN A 9 60.55 13.62 -8.44
C GLN A 9 60.14 12.87 -7.16
N THR A 10 58.81 12.81 -7.07
CA THR A 10 57.91 11.83 -6.45
C THR A 10 57.81 11.81 -4.93
N ALA A 11 56.90 12.65 -4.42
CA ALA A 11 56.33 12.50 -3.10
C ALA A 11 55.32 11.34 -3.09
N GLY A 12 55.66 10.29 -2.34
CA GLY A 12 54.72 9.30 -1.81
C GLY A 12 55.01 9.11 -0.32
N ARG A 13 54.13 9.60 0.55
CA ARG A 13 54.00 9.35 1.99
C ARG A 13 52.64 9.92 2.42
N GLY A 14 51.80 9.25 3.19
CA GLY A 14 51.96 8.00 3.92
C GLY A 14 50.62 7.51 4.51
N ASP A 15 50.75 6.45 5.29
CA ASP A 15 49.75 5.77 6.13
C ASP A 15 48.85 6.70 6.95
N ASP A 16 47.56 6.35 7.08
CA ASP A 16 47.03 5.73 8.31
C ASP A 16 45.51 5.45 8.20
N GLN A 17 45.12 4.23 8.59
CA GLN A 17 43.82 3.78 9.13
C GLN A 17 42.56 4.61 8.80
N ARG A 18 41.69 4.08 7.92
CA ARG A 18 40.22 4.23 7.95
C ARG A 18 39.56 3.28 6.95
N GLY A 19 38.39 2.75 7.28
CA GLY A 19 37.59 1.91 6.39
C GLY A 19 37.17 2.68 5.15
N ASP A 20 37.57 2.17 3.99
CA ASP A 20 37.32 2.78 2.70
C ASP A 20 35.86 2.55 2.29
N TYR A 21 35.08 3.62 2.42
CA TYR A 21 33.82 3.79 1.71
C TYR A 21 34.14 3.90 0.21
N ILE A 22 33.83 2.86 -0.55
CA ILE A 22 33.74 2.94 -2.01
C ILE A 22 32.55 3.85 -2.34
N GLN A 23 32.83 5.11 -2.64
CA GLN A 23 31.89 6.02 -3.28
C GLN A 23 31.71 5.57 -4.73
N LEU A 24 30.70 4.74 -5.00
CA LEU A 24 30.18 4.53 -6.35
C LEU A 24 29.46 5.81 -6.81
N SER A 25 30.13 6.62 -7.63
CA SER A 25 29.46 7.64 -8.44
C SER A 25 28.75 6.94 -9.61
N LEU A 26 27.47 7.27 -9.81
CA LEU A 26 26.56 6.60 -10.75
C LEU A 26 26.48 7.27 -12.13
N PHE A 27 27.37 8.23 -12.45
CA PHE A 27 27.40 8.89 -13.76
C PHE A 27 28.83 9.27 -14.20
N PRO A 28 29.22 9.04 -15.46
CA PRO A 28 30.54 9.42 -15.99
C PRO A 28 30.62 10.93 -16.21
N GLU A 29 31.73 11.55 -15.80
CA GLU A 29 31.90 13.03 -15.80
C GLU A 29 32.76 13.55 -16.96
N SER A 30 33.37 12.66 -17.77
CA SER A 30 34.22 13.09 -18.89
C SER A 30 33.76 12.56 -20.27
N PRO A 31 33.92 13.35 -21.36
CA PRO A 31 33.64 12.89 -22.72
C PRO A 31 34.50 11.70 -23.17
N GLN A 32 35.62 11.44 -22.50
CA GLN A 32 36.50 10.32 -22.79
C GLN A 32 36.00 9.02 -22.12
N GLU A 33 35.36 9.10 -20.94
CA GLU A 33 34.64 7.96 -20.32
C GLU A 33 33.36 7.57 -21.09
N GLN A 34 32.72 8.54 -21.77
CA GLN A 34 31.62 8.23 -22.71
C GLN A 34 32.10 7.49 -23.96
N ALA A 35 33.34 7.67 -24.39
CA ALA A 35 33.90 6.97 -25.55
C ALA A 35 34.29 5.52 -25.22
N ASP A 36 34.73 5.23 -23.99
CA ASP A 36 35.04 3.87 -23.52
C ASP A 36 33.78 3.04 -23.20
N TYR A 37 32.63 3.67 -22.94
CA TYR A 37 31.32 3.02 -22.92
C TYR A 37 30.66 2.89 -24.31
N GLY A 38 31.28 3.48 -25.34
CA GLY A 38 30.66 3.72 -26.64
C GLY A 38 31.59 3.46 -27.82
N THR A 39 32.41 2.41 -27.82
CA THR A 39 33.00 1.84 -29.05
C THR A 39 33.33 0.36 -28.90
N ALA A 40 32.29 -0.48 -28.82
CA ALA A 40 32.37 -1.89 -29.21
C ALA A 40 31.35 -2.19 -30.32
N ALA A 41 31.23 -1.27 -31.28
CA ALA A 41 30.71 -1.60 -32.61
C ALA A 41 31.86 -2.20 -33.42
N GLY A 42 32.16 -3.46 -33.15
CA GLY A 42 33.11 -4.28 -33.90
C GLY A 42 32.60 -5.71 -33.93
N ASP A 43 32.07 -6.13 -35.08
CA ASP A 43 31.59 -7.45 -35.50
C ASP A 43 31.75 -8.62 -34.51
N THR A 44 31.06 -8.54 -33.37
CA THR A 44 30.91 -9.62 -32.38
C THR A 44 29.43 -9.65 -31.98
N PRO A 45 28.73 -10.80 -32.02
CA PRO A 45 27.28 -10.84 -32.20
C PRO A 45 26.53 -10.39 -30.95
N ALA A 46 25.30 -9.90 -31.14
CA ALA A 46 24.32 -9.48 -30.11
C ALA A 46 24.13 -10.45 -28.91
N ALA A 47 24.61 -11.69 -29.01
CA ALA A 47 24.63 -12.70 -27.95
C ALA A 47 25.42 -12.31 -26.68
N VAL A 48 26.35 -11.35 -26.74
CA VAL A 48 27.10 -10.88 -25.54
C VAL A 48 26.25 -9.95 -24.65
N PHE A 49 25.14 -9.41 -25.18
CA PHE A 49 24.26 -8.46 -24.47
C PHE A 49 22.92 -9.07 -24.02
N GLU A 50 22.62 -10.31 -24.41
CA GLU A 50 21.36 -10.96 -24.04
C GLU A 50 21.31 -11.24 -22.53
N PHE A 51 20.12 -11.14 -21.93
CA PHE A 51 19.92 -11.47 -20.53
C PHE A 51 20.02 -13.00 -20.36
N PRO A 52 20.92 -13.54 -19.52
CA PRO A 52 21.25 -14.96 -19.55
C PRO A 52 20.10 -15.79 -18.97
N ASP A 53 19.73 -16.88 -19.65
CA ASP A 53 18.72 -17.83 -19.13
C ASP A 53 19.12 -18.39 -17.76
N SER A 54 20.41 -18.60 -17.52
CA SER A 54 20.90 -19.05 -16.22
C SER A 54 20.58 -18.08 -15.09
N TYR A 55 20.51 -16.77 -15.35
CA TYR A 55 20.08 -15.80 -14.33
C TYR A 55 18.58 -15.88 -14.07
N ILE A 56 17.78 -16.10 -15.12
CA ILE A 56 16.32 -16.29 -14.98
C ILE A 56 16.07 -17.51 -14.10
N ASP A 57 16.67 -18.64 -14.46
CA ASP A 57 16.52 -19.90 -13.75
C ASP A 57 16.97 -19.78 -12.28
N GLU A 58 18.11 -19.12 -12.03
CA GLU A 58 18.59 -18.86 -10.68
C GLU A 58 17.62 -17.98 -9.87
N CYS A 59 17.02 -16.96 -10.48
CA CYS A 59 15.98 -16.15 -9.84
C CYS A 59 14.75 -16.97 -9.46
N LEU A 60 14.26 -17.82 -10.38
CA LEU A 60 13.07 -18.66 -10.17
C LEU A 60 13.27 -19.68 -9.04
N ARG A 61 14.49 -20.22 -8.92
CA ARG A 61 14.88 -21.14 -7.85
C ARG A 61 14.86 -20.53 -6.45
N THR A 62 14.79 -19.20 -6.33
CA THR A 62 14.68 -18.51 -5.02
C THR A 62 13.24 -18.37 -4.51
N GLY A 63 12.25 -18.84 -5.26
CA GLY A 63 10.84 -18.66 -4.91
C GLY A 63 10.33 -17.21 -5.11
N GLY A 64 9.17 -16.92 -4.53
CA GLY A 64 8.54 -15.60 -4.51
C GLY A 64 8.94 -14.76 -3.30
N ASN A 65 8.16 -13.74 -2.97
CA ASN A 65 8.39 -12.89 -1.78
C ASN A 65 7.65 -13.40 -0.53
N ASN A 66 6.65 -14.25 -0.71
CA ASN A 66 5.79 -14.75 0.35
C ASN A 66 6.52 -15.78 1.21
N GLN A 67 6.02 -15.94 2.43
CA GLN A 67 6.51 -16.97 3.35
C GLN A 67 6.37 -18.36 2.71
N ASP A 68 7.42 -19.16 2.86
CA ASP A 68 7.53 -20.55 2.40
C ASP A 68 7.25 -20.76 0.89
N SER A 69 7.45 -19.72 0.08
CA SER A 69 7.09 -19.76 -1.35
C SER A 69 7.85 -20.84 -2.13
N LEU A 70 9.11 -21.12 -1.79
CA LEU A 70 9.89 -22.19 -2.41
C LEU A 70 9.35 -23.56 -2.02
N GLU A 71 8.96 -23.73 -0.77
CA GLU A 71 8.41 -24.95 -0.22
C GLU A 71 7.06 -25.30 -0.87
N TYR A 72 6.19 -24.31 -1.10
CA TYR A 72 4.92 -24.52 -1.81
C TYR A 72 5.14 -24.89 -3.28
N ILE A 73 6.13 -24.30 -3.95
CA ILE A 73 6.48 -24.70 -5.33
C ILE A 73 6.91 -26.16 -5.39
N LEU A 74 7.78 -26.59 -4.47
CA LEU A 74 8.18 -28.00 -4.38
C LEU A 74 6.99 -28.92 -4.08
N PHE A 75 6.00 -28.43 -3.33
CA PHE A 75 4.78 -29.18 -3.04
C PHE A 75 3.85 -29.29 -4.25
N ASP A 76 3.74 -28.24 -5.08
CA ASP A 76 2.97 -28.29 -6.32
C ASP A 76 3.66 -29.13 -7.40
N LEU A 77 5.00 -29.14 -7.45
CA LEU A 77 5.80 -29.94 -8.38
C LEU A 77 5.64 -31.47 -8.22
N VAL A 78 5.13 -31.93 -7.08
CA VAL A 78 4.82 -33.34 -6.84
C VAL A 78 3.35 -33.68 -7.06
N GLN A 79 2.54 -32.75 -7.54
CA GLN A 79 1.13 -32.98 -7.86
C GLN A 79 0.95 -33.45 -9.32
N GLU A 80 -0.27 -33.84 -9.66
CA GLU A 80 -0.67 -34.04 -11.06
C GLU A 80 -0.77 -32.68 -11.77
N ASN A 81 -0.28 -32.60 -13.01
CA ASN A 81 -0.25 -31.38 -13.84
C ASN A 81 0.43 -30.17 -13.16
N PRO A 82 1.70 -30.29 -12.70
CA PRO A 82 2.36 -29.26 -11.90
C PRO A 82 2.47 -27.90 -12.62
N SER A 83 2.73 -27.86 -13.93
CA SER A 83 2.78 -26.61 -14.71
C SER A 83 1.49 -25.77 -14.61
N GLU A 84 0.31 -26.39 -14.62
CA GLU A 84 -0.97 -25.68 -14.57
C GLU A 84 -1.19 -25.06 -13.17
N LEU A 85 -0.93 -25.86 -12.12
CA LEU A 85 -0.99 -25.40 -10.73
C LEU A 85 -0.02 -24.24 -10.49
N LEU A 86 1.25 -24.43 -10.87
CA LEU A 86 2.29 -23.40 -10.75
C LEU A 86 1.89 -22.12 -11.46
N THR A 87 1.37 -22.17 -12.69
CA THR A 87 0.98 -20.95 -13.42
C THR A 87 -0.02 -20.11 -12.63
N GLY A 88 -1.04 -20.75 -12.04
CA GLY A 88 -2.05 -20.08 -11.22
C GLY A 88 -1.49 -19.57 -9.89
N ASP A 89 -0.75 -20.42 -9.18
CA ASP A 89 -0.24 -20.13 -7.85
C ASP A 89 0.88 -19.08 -7.88
N LEU A 90 1.79 -19.14 -8.85
CA LEU A 90 2.82 -18.12 -9.07
C LEU A 90 2.17 -16.75 -9.32
N LYS A 91 1.20 -16.67 -10.25
CA LYS A 91 0.51 -15.41 -10.57
C LYS A 91 -0.23 -14.81 -9.36
N LYS A 92 -0.82 -15.66 -8.52
CA LYS A 92 -1.57 -15.22 -7.34
C LYS A 92 -0.66 -14.81 -6.19
N MET A 93 0.43 -15.55 -5.98
CA MET A 93 1.24 -15.42 -4.79
C MET A 93 2.41 -14.47 -5.00
N TRP A 94 3.10 -14.54 -6.14
CA TRP A 94 4.32 -13.78 -6.36
C TRP A 94 3.99 -12.34 -6.74
N VAL A 95 4.23 -11.44 -5.80
CA VAL A 95 3.99 -10.01 -5.95
C VAL A 95 5.20 -9.19 -5.49
N GLY A 96 5.36 -8.00 -6.06
CA GLY A 96 6.41 -7.06 -5.68
C GLY A 96 7.76 -7.35 -6.33
N GLY A 97 8.87 -7.06 -5.64
CA GLY A 97 10.21 -7.23 -6.20
C GLY A 97 11.21 -7.90 -5.28
N LYS A 98 12.36 -8.29 -5.81
CA LYS A 98 13.53 -8.75 -5.03
C LYS A 98 14.84 -8.47 -5.76
N GLY A 99 15.89 -8.21 -4.99
CA GLY A 99 17.26 -8.03 -5.48
C GLY A 99 18.14 -9.21 -5.12
N LEU A 100 18.73 -9.83 -6.14
CA LEU A 100 19.60 -11.02 -6.03
C LEU A 100 21.03 -10.69 -6.48
N ALA A 101 22.01 -11.41 -5.94
CA ALA A 101 23.36 -11.40 -6.45
C ALA A 101 23.65 -12.76 -7.10
N MET A 102 23.96 -12.73 -8.39
CA MET A 102 24.35 -13.92 -9.16
C MET A 102 25.70 -14.45 -8.68
N SER A 103 26.03 -15.68 -9.05
CA SER A 103 27.27 -16.36 -8.63
C SER A 103 28.55 -15.65 -9.07
N ASP A 104 28.49 -14.86 -10.14
CA ASP A 104 29.56 -13.99 -10.65
C ASP A 104 29.57 -12.58 -10.00
N GLY A 105 28.67 -12.33 -9.05
CA GLY A 105 28.54 -11.08 -8.32
C GLY A 105 27.65 -10.03 -9.00
N VAL A 106 27.07 -10.32 -10.17
CA VAL A 106 26.16 -9.39 -10.85
C VAL A 106 24.87 -9.23 -10.06
N LYS A 107 24.48 -7.98 -9.80
CA LYS A 107 23.19 -7.66 -9.18
C LYS A 107 22.08 -7.79 -10.21
N VAL A 108 21.02 -8.48 -9.84
CA VAL A 108 19.82 -8.65 -10.66
C VAL A 108 18.59 -8.26 -9.83
N SER A 109 17.75 -7.42 -10.41
CA SER A 109 16.43 -7.11 -9.88
C SER A 109 15.37 -7.95 -10.58
N VAL A 110 14.40 -8.41 -9.79
CA VAL A 110 13.21 -9.13 -10.26
C VAL A 110 11.99 -8.34 -9.84
N TRP A 111 11.01 -8.23 -10.73
CA TRP A 111 9.70 -7.65 -10.44
C TRP A 111 8.58 -8.58 -10.92
N TYR A 112 7.61 -8.85 -10.05
CA TYR A 112 6.44 -9.67 -10.31
C TYR A 112 5.23 -8.76 -10.57
N SER A 113 4.69 -8.81 -11.79
CA SER A 113 3.53 -8.03 -12.22
C SER A 113 2.35 -8.93 -12.57
N GLU A 114 1.18 -8.36 -12.87
CA GLU A 114 0.02 -9.15 -13.29
C GLU A 114 0.28 -9.98 -14.57
N ASP A 115 1.15 -9.47 -15.45
CA ASP A 115 1.43 -10.03 -16.77
C ASP A 115 2.61 -11.02 -16.79
N GLY A 116 3.46 -11.03 -15.76
CA GLY A 116 4.60 -11.94 -15.69
C GLY A 116 5.73 -11.46 -14.80
N ILE A 117 6.94 -11.88 -15.14
CA ILE A 117 8.15 -11.64 -14.35
C ILE A 117 9.16 -10.86 -15.18
N SER A 118 9.57 -9.71 -14.65
CA SER A 118 10.54 -8.80 -15.25
C SER A 118 11.89 -8.89 -14.56
N PHE A 119 12.96 -8.87 -15.34
CA PHE A 119 14.35 -8.98 -14.90
C PHE A 119 15.20 -7.85 -15.48
N HIS A 120 16.18 -7.39 -14.70
CA HIS A 120 17.16 -6.40 -15.14
C HIS A 120 18.43 -6.49 -14.31
N ARG A 121 19.60 -6.26 -14.93
CA ARG A 121 20.88 -6.18 -14.19
C ARG A 121 20.96 -4.82 -13.50
N GLY A 122 21.15 -4.78 -12.19
CA GLY A 122 21.19 -3.54 -11.42
C GLY A 122 20.09 -3.48 -10.37
N ASN A 123 19.44 -2.31 -10.24
CA ASN A 123 18.66 -1.98 -9.05
C ASN A 123 17.16 -1.77 -9.29
N GLY A 124 16.63 -2.08 -10.49
CA GLY A 124 15.19 -2.04 -10.76
C GLY A 124 14.87 -2.73 -12.09
N ALA A 125 13.75 -3.43 -12.14
CA ALA A 125 13.25 -4.18 -13.29
C ALA A 125 11.82 -3.82 -13.70
N ARG A 126 11.07 -3.05 -12.89
CA ARG A 126 9.65 -2.74 -13.14
C ARG A 126 9.42 -1.87 -14.39
N LYS A 127 10.22 -0.82 -14.58
CA LYS A 127 9.95 0.21 -15.61
C LYS A 127 10.58 -0.08 -16.97
N ASN A 128 11.83 -0.55 -16.94
CA ASN A 128 12.61 -0.83 -18.14
C ASN A 128 13.26 -2.19 -17.99
N PRO A 129 12.52 -3.29 -18.10
CA PRO A 129 13.09 -4.64 -17.98
C PRO A 129 14.05 -4.94 -19.14
N GLU A 130 15.15 -5.64 -18.85
CA GLU A 130 16.01 -6.25 -19.89
C GLU A 130 15.34 -7.51 -20.46
N LYS A 131 14.57 -8.22 -19.62
CA LYS A 131 13.85 -9.43 -20.00
C LYS A 131 12.53 -9.51 -19.24
N THR A 132 11.49 -9.98 -19.92
CA THR A 132 10.22 -10.36 -19.29
C THR A 132 9.84 -11.76 -19.76
N ILE A 133 9.34 -12.59 -18.85
CA ILE A 133 8.76 -13.90 -19.15
C ILE A 133 7.32 -13.97 -18.65
N SER A 134 6.50 -14.78 -19.31
CA SER A 134 5.13 -15.03 -18.86
C SER A 134 5.09 -15.96 -17.64
N TRP A 135 3.95 -16.01 -16.94
CA TRP A 135 3.73 -16.97 -15.86
C TRP A 135 3.80 -18.43 -16.32
N VAL A 136 3.34 -18.71 -17.55
CA VAL A 136 3.43 -20.05 -18.16
C VAL A 136 4.89 -20.43 -18.39
N GLU A 137 5.68 -19.53 -18.98
CA GLU A 137 7.12 -19.79 -19.21
C GLU A 137 7.87 -19.98 -17.88
N ALA A 138 7.54 -19.21 -16.84
CA ALA A 138 8.12 -19.38 -15.51
C ALA A 138 7.81 -20.77 -14.92
N ALA A 139 6.56 -21.23 -15.02
CA ALA A 139 6.13 -22.56 -14.56
C ALA A 139 6.84 -23.68 -15.33
N GLU A 140 6.90 -23.59 -16.66
CA GLU A 140 7.59 -24.56 -17.51
C GLU A 140 9.10 -24.66 -17.18
N ARG A 141 9.76 -23.52 -16.94
CA ARG A 141 11.17 -23.48 -16.53
C ARG A 141 11.38 -24.11 -15.15
N ILE A 142 10.54 -23.77 -14.18
CA ILE A 142 10.60 -24.35 -12.83
C ILE A 142 10.42 -25.88 -12.88
N GLU A 143 9.41 -26.36 -13.62
CA GLU A 143 9.18 -27.79 -13.80
C GLU A 143 10.36 -28.47 -14.49
N SER A 144 10.88 -27.89 -15.58
CA SER A 144 12.05 -28.43 -16.28
C SER A 144 13.28 -28.56 -15.36
N LEU A 145 13.57 -27.51 -14.57
CA LEU A 145 14.67 -27.55 -13.59
C LEU A 145 14.46 -28.66 -12.55
N TYR A 146 13.23 -28.83 -12.07
CA TYR A 146 12.89 -29.85 -11.09
C TYR A 146 13.00 -31.27 -11.65
N GLN A 147 12.46 -31.53 -12.84
CA GLN A 147 12.52 -32.84 -13.50
C GLN A 147 13.96 -33.25 -13.82
N ASN A 148 14.83 -32.27 -14.11
CA ASN A 148 16.26 -32.49 -14.31
C ASN A 148 17.07 -32.61 -12.99
N GLY A 149 16.42 -32.50 -11.84
CA GLY A 149 17.06 -32.59 -10.53
C GLY A 149 17.97 -31.39 -10.21
N GLN A 150 17.78 -30.24 -10.86
CA GLN A 150 18.63 -29.06 -10.75
C GLN A 150 17.96 -27.88 -10.00
N PHE A 151 16.73 -28.04 -9.52
CA PHE A 151 15.98 -26.92 -8.93
C PHE A 151 16.51 -26.51 -7.56
N THR A 152 16.97 -27.44 -6.74
CA THR A 152 17.51 -27.17 -5.41
C THR A 152 18.48 -28.27 -4.95
N THR A 153 18.96 -28.20 -3.72
CA THR A 153 19.71 -29.30 -3.09
C THR A 153 18.76 -30.34 -2.50
N LYS A 154 19.28 -31.55 -2.28
CA LYS A 154 18.52 -32.62 -1.61
C LYS A 154 18.11 -32.21 -0.20
N GLU A 155 19.01 -31.59 0.55
CA GLU A 155 18.80 -31.18 1.94
C GLU A 155 17.70 -30.11 2.04
N LEU A 156 17.69 -29.15 1.11
CA LEU A 156 16.64 -28.13 1.06
C LEU A 156 15.30 -28.71 0.63
N GLN A 157 15.28 -29.68 -0.30
CA GLN A 157 14.04 -30.37 -0.68
C GLN A 157 13.44 -31.13 0.51
N GLU A 158 14.25 -31.91 1.24
CA GLU A 158 13.79 -32.65 2.42
C GLU A 158 13.25 -31.71 3.51
N LYS A 159 13.97 -30.61 3.78
CA LYS A 159 13.53 -29.58 4.70
C LYS A 159 12.23 -28.92 4.26
N ALA A 160 12.07 -28.63 2.97
CA ALA A 160 10.87 -28.02 2.43
C ALA A 160 9.62 -28.86 2.67
N PHE A 161 9.68 -30.17 2.43
CA PHE A 161 8.55 -31.06 2.70
C PHE A 161 8.23 -31.14 4.20
N ASP A 162 9.24 -31.10 5.07
CA ASP A 162 9.00 -31.03 6.53
C ASP A 162 8.37 -29.69 6.95
N THR A 163 8.76 -28.57 6.34
CA THR A 163 8.09 -27.27 6.52
C THR A 163 6.63 -27.35 6.11
N ILE A 164 6.31 -27.92 4.93
CA ILE A 164 4.93 -28.07 4.46
C ILE A 164 4.10 -28.92 5.42
N ARG A 165 4.61 -30.08 5.86
CA ARG A 165 3.92 -30.90 6.87
C ARG A 165 3.66 -30.11 8.15
N THR A 166 4.63 -29.30 8.58
CA THR A 166 4.47 -28.43 9.75
C THR A 166 3.37 -27.39 9.53
N ARG A 167 3.30 -26.73 8.36
CA ARG A 167 2.21 -25.79 8.03
C ARG A 167 0.85 -26.46 8.02
N ILE A 168 0.75 -27.64 7.43
CA ILE A 168 -0.49 -28.43 7.43
C ILE A 168 -0.90 -28.76 8.87
N ALA A 169 0.05 -29.17 9.71
CA ALA A 169 -0.17 -29.45 11.12
C ALA A 169 -0.66 -28.22 11.90
N GLU A 170 -0.14 -27.03 11.60
CA GLU A 170 -0.63 -25.77 12.18
C GLU A 170 -2.10 -25.51 11.83
N TYR A 171 -2.48 -25.66 10.56
CA TYR A 171 -3.89 -25.48 10.16
C TYR A 171 -4.82 -26.49 10.83
N VAL A 172 -4.39 -27.76 10.93
CA VAL A 172 -5.14 -28.79 11.68
C VAL A 172 -5.27 -28.37 13.14
N PHE A 173 -4.18 -28.02 13.81
CA PHE A 173 -4.20 -27.59 15.20
C PHE A 173 -5.13 -26.39 15.43
N PHE A 174 -5.01 -25.34 14.61
CA PHE A 174 -5.84 -24.15 14.74
C PHE A 174 -7.31 -24.44 14.45
N PHE A 175 -7.63 -25.31 13.48
CA PHE A 175 -9.01 -25.76 13.28
C PHE A 175 -9.58 -26.41 14.55
N TYR A 176 -8.87 -27.38 15.15
CA TYR A 176 -9.33 -28.02 16.40
C TYR A 176 -9.50 -27.02 17.53
N ARG A 177 -8.52 -26.12 17.73
CA ARG A 177 -8.56 -25.09 18.77
C ARG A 177 -9.74 -24.14 18.57
N ASP A 178 -9.87 -23.59 17.37
CA ASP A 178 -10.83 -22.53 17.08
C ASP A 178 -12.26 -23.08 17.05
N SER A 179 -12.45 -24.33 16.58
CA SER A 179 -13.74 -25.04 16.63
C SER A 179 -14.02 -25.73 17.97
N ARG A 180 -13.17 -25.52 18.99
CA ARG A 180 -13.30 -26.09 20.35
C ARG A 180 -13.48 -27.63 20.35
N LEU A 181 -12.83 -28.30 19.42
CA LEU A 181 -12.86 -29.76 19.29
C LEU A 181 -11.87 -30.41 20.26
N GLU A 182 -12.18 -31.62 20.70
CA GLU A 182 -11.24 -32.41 21.50
C GLU A 182 -10.08 -32.88 20.61
N SER A 183 -8.87 -32.42 20.93
CA SER A 183 -7.65 -32.78 20.19
C SER A 183 -6.94 -33.97 20.83
N ARG A 184 -6.76 -35.06 20.08
CA ARG A 184 -5.96 -36.22 20.51
C ARG A 184 -4.45 -35.93 20.63
N TRP A 185 -3.99 -34.80 20.12
CA TRP A 185 -2.58 -34.38 20.18
C TRP A 185 -2.26 -33.46 21.37
N GLY A 186 -3.29 -33.02 22.09
CA GLY A 186 -3.20 -32.07 23.20
C GLY A 186 -3.54 -30.64 22.77
N SER A 187 -3.50 -29.72 23.74
CA SER A 187 -3.84 -28.30 23.57
C SER A 187 -2.64 -27.35 23.48
N VAL A 188 -1.43 -27.84 23.80
CA VAL A 188 -0.20 -27.06 23.71
C VAL A 188 0.27 -27.03 22.26
N TYR A 189 0.33 -25.84 21.67
CA TYR A 189 0.63 -25.64 20.24
C TYR A 189 1.89 -26.38 19.78
N ILE A 190 3.04 -26.17 20.44
CA ILE A 190 4.32 -26.75 20.01
C ILE A 190 4.26 -28.29 20.00
N GLU A 191 3.76 -28.88 21.10
CA GLU A 191 3.68 -30.34 21.22
C GLU A 191 2.67 -30.96 20.25
N ALA A 192 1.53 -30.30 20.06
CA ALA A 192 0.49 -30.80 19.16
C ALA A 192 0.96 -30.74 17.70
N VAL A 193 1.54 -29.61 17.26
CA VAL A 193 2.07 -29.46 15.91
C VAL A 193 3.19 -30.47 15.63
N GLU A 194 4.09 -30.71 16.59
CA GLU A 194 5.15 -31.73 16.45
C GLU A 194 4.57 -33.13 16.26
N LYS A 195 3.58 -33.52 17.08
CA LYS A 195 2.92 -34.84 16.96
C LYS A 195 2.18 -35.00 15.63
N ILE A 196 1.41 -33.98 15.22
CA ILE A 196 0.67 -34.01 13.95
C ILE A 196 1.67 -34.10 12.79
N THR A 197 2.74 -33.30 12.81
CA THR A 197 3.79 -33.33 11.79
C THR A 197 4.46 -34.70 11.70
N GLY A 198 4.68 -35.35 12.85
CA GLY A 198 5.17 -36.73 12.92
C GLY A 198 4.24 -37.72 12.21
N GLU A 199 2.93 -37.61 12.41
CA GLU A 199 1.93 -38.45 11.70
C GLU A 199 1.88 -38.16 10.20
N LEU A 200 2.06 -36.89 9.78
CA LEU A 200 2.05 -36.49 8.37
C LEU A 200 3.29 -36.95 7.56
N ARG A 201 4.26 -37.62 8.21
CA ARG A 201 5.36 -38.30 7.52
C ARG A 201 4.97 -39.65 6.93
N ASP A 202 3.89 -40.25 7.41
CA ASP A 202 3.36 -41.52 6.93
C ASP A 202 2.07 -41.27 6.11
N PRO A 203 1.97 -41.75 4.86
CA PRO A 203 0.73 -41.67 4.08
C PRO A 203 -0.52 -42.17 4.82
N ILE A 204 -0.38 -43.17 5.70
CA ILE A 204 -1.49 -43.65 6.53
C ILE A 204 -1.94 -42.57 7.52
N GLY A 205 -0.99 -41.85 8.14
CA GLY A 205 -1.28 -40.75 9.04
C GLY A 205 -1.95 -39.58 8.33
N VAL A 206 -1.45 -39.20 7.14
CA VAL A 206 -2.07 -38.16 6.29
C VAL A 206 -3.53 -38.51 5.98
N ASN A 207 -3.80 -39.73 5.50
CA ASN A 207 -5.16 -40.16 5.19
C ASN A 207 -6.06 -40.23 6.42
N THR A 208 -5.53 -40.69 7.56
CA THR A 208 -6.29 -40.75 8.82
C THR A 208 -6.77 -39.36 9.24
N ILE A 209 -5.88 -38.38 9.23
CA ILE A 209 -6.21 -36.99 9.59
C ILE A 209 -7.17 -36.37 8.57
N TYR A 210 -6.97 -36.65 7.27
CA TYR A 210 -7.86 -36.18 6.22
C TYR A 210 -9.30 -36.67 6.39
N GLU A 211 -9.50 -37.97 6.60
CA GLU A 211 -10.83 -38.56 6.83
C GLU A 211 -11.46 -38.07 8.14
N GLU A 212 -10.64 -37.87 9.18
CA GLU A 212 -11.08 -37.24 10.43
C GLU A 212 -11.60 -35.81 10.17
N LEU A 213 -10.90 -35.00 9.37
CA LEU A 213 -11.38 -33.68 8.96
C LEU A 213 -12.67 -33.74 8.13
N LEU A 214 -12.75 -34.63 7.13
CA LEU A 214 -13.96 -34.80 6.32
C LEU A 214 -15.20 -35.13 7.17
N SER A 215 -15.01 -35.88 8.25
CA SER A 215 -16.09 -36.22 9.16
C SER A 215 -16.70 -35.00 9.88
N PHE A 216 -15.96 -33.88 9.99
CA PHE A 216 -16.45 -32.64 10.59
C PHE A 216 -17.22 -31.75 9.63
N GLU A 217 -17.08 -31.93 8.31
CA GLU A 217 -17.70 -31.07 7.28
C GLU A 217 -19.22 -30.95 7.43
N LYS A 218 -19.87 -32.00 7.97
CA LYS A 218 -21.32 -32.03 8.22
C LYS A 218 -21.70 -31.91 9.70
N ARG A 219 -20.73 -31.91 10.61
CA ARG A 219 -20.95 -32.00 12.07
C ARG A 219 -20.57 -30.72 12.82
N VAL A 220 -19.73 -29.88 12.22
CA VAL A 220 -19.28 -28.63 12.81
C VAL A 220 -19.98 -27.49 12.10
N ASP A 221 -20.63 -26.62 12.86
CA ASP A 221 -21.10 -25.33 12.36
C ASP A 221 -19.94 -24.33 12.46
N PHE A 222 -19.62 -23.66 11.36
CA PHE A 222 -18.50 -22.74 11.28
C PHE A 222 -18.94 -21.34 11.73
N GLU A 223 -18.86 -21.08 13.03
CA GLU A 223 -19.23 -19.81 13.65
C GLU A 223 -18.39 -18.62 13.13
N THR A 224 -17.15 -18.86 12.68
CA THR A 224 -16.24 -17.80 12.22
C THR A 224 -15.58 -18.10 10.88
N GLY A 225 -15.22 -17.03 10.15
CA GLY A 225 -14.44 -17.14 8.91
C GLY A 225 -13.07 -17.80 9.11
N TRP A 226 -12.45 -17.64 10.28
CA TRP A 226 -11.15 -18.25 10.60
C TRP A 226 -11.24 -19.77 10.75
N GLN A 227 -12.25 -20.29 11.46
CA GLN A 227 -12.48 -21.73 11.55
C GLN A 227 -12.66 -22.35 10.17
N LYS A 228 -13.52 -21.75 9.34
CA LYS A 228 -13.77 -22.22 7.97
C LYS A 228 -12.50 -22.18 7.13
N ARG A 229 -11.72 -21.10 7.20
CA ARG A 229 -10.45 -20.98 6.49
C ARG A 229 -9.46 -22.08 6.90
N ASN A 230 -9.23 -22.25 8.20
CA ASN A 230 -8.29 -23.25 8.70
C ASN A 230 -8.72 -24.67 8.31
N PHE A 231 -10.02 -24.97 8.40
CA PHE A 231 -10.59 -26.24 7.95
C PHE A 231 -10.35 -26.49 6.46
N GLU A 232 -10.77 -25.56 5.59
CA GLU A 232 -10.65 -25.71 4.14
C GLU A 232 -9.18 -25.80 3.71
N THR A 233 -8.30 -24.96 4.26
CA THR A 233 -6.86 -25.02 3.95
C THR A 233 -6.22 -26.33 4.42
N ALA A 234 -6.51 -26.78 5.64
CA ALA A 234 -6.02 -28.08 6.11
C ALA A 234 -6.52 -29.24 5.23
N LYS A 235 -7.82 -29.25 4.93
CA LYS A 235 -8.48 -30.26 4.08
C LYS A 235 -7.86 -30.32 2.68
N GLU A 236 -7.69 -29.17 2.04
CA GLU A 236 -7.09 -29.06 0.71
C GLU A 236 -5.64 -29.56 0.70
N HIS A 237 -4.82 -29.10 1.64
CA HIS A 237 -3.42 -29.50 1.67
C HIS A 237 -3.21 -30.97 2.06
N LEU A 238 -4.02 -31.53 2.97
CA LEU A 238 -4.00 -32.96 3.28
C LEU A 238 -4.39 -33.80 2.07
N LYS A 239 -5.37 -33.34 1.29
CA LYS A 239 -5.74 -33.98 0.02
C LYS A 239 -4.57 -33.95 -0.98
N LYS A 240 -3.94 -32.79 -1.18
CA LYS A 240 -2.72 -32.66 -2.03
C LYS A 240 -1.60 -33.59 -1.53
N LEU A 241 -1.41 -33.71 -0.22
CA LEU A 241 -0.37 -34.56 0.37
C LEU A 241 -0.66 -36.06 0.16
N ASN A 242 -1.93 -36.48 0.22
CA ASN A 242 -2.35 -37.85 -0.12
C ASN A 242 -2.16 -38.21 -1.59
N GLN A 243 -2.28 -37.22 -2.49
CA GLN A 243 -2.22 -37.40 -3.94
C GLN A 243 -0.81 -37.17 -4.52
N ALA A 244 0.14 -36.71 -3.70
CA ALA A 244 1.48 -36.38 -4.12
C ALA A 244 2.24 -37.60 -4.67
N PHE A 245 2.89 -37.43 -5.81
CA PHE A 245 3.84 -38.39 -6.37
C PHE A 245 5.15 -38.41 -5.56
N ILE A 246 5.94 -39.46 -5.75
CA ILE A 246 7.29 -39.56 -5.17
C ILE A 246 8.13 -38.40 -5.73
N PRO A 247 8.74 -37.55 -4.87
CA PRO A 247 9.55 -36.43 -5.33
C PRO A 247 10.73 -36.87 -6.21
N VAL A 248 11.04 -36.08 -7.23
CA VAL A 248 12.25 -36.25 -8.04
C VAL A 248 13.44 -35.84 -7.20
N SER A 249 14.46 -36.70 -7.11
CA SER A 249 15.67 -36.43 -6.33
C SER A 249 16.41 -35.22 -6.89
N GLN A 250 16.65 -34.23 -6.04
CA GLN A 250 17.38 -33.02 -6.40
C GLN A 250 18.87 -33.15 -6.07
N ASN A 251 19.73 -32.69 -6.97
CA ASN A 251 21.20 -32.67 -6.82
C ASN A 251 21.79 -31.36 -7.38
N GLY A 252 20.97 -30.30 -7.43
CA GLY A 252 21.38 -28.98 -7.86
C GLY A 252 22.20 -28.27 -6.78
N THR A 253 22.48 -26.98 -7.04
CA THR A 253 23.16 -26.11 -6.08
C THR A 253 22.20 -25.55 -5.04
N GLU A 254 22.71 -24.86 -4.03
CA GLU A 254 21.88 -24.00 -3.19
C GLU A 254 21.46 -22.76 -4.01
N PRO A 255 20.15 -22.39 -4.03
CA PRO A 255 19.71 -21.16 -4.68
C PRO A 255 20.37 -19.92 -4.08
N VAL A 256 20.67 -18.92 -4.90
CA VAL A 256 21.18 -17.63 -4.41
C VAL A 256 20.23 -16.99 -3.39
N HIS A 257 20.81 -16.25 -2.45
CA HIS A 257 20.04 -15.53 -1.45
C HIS A 257 19.68 -14.12 -1.92
N ILE A 258 18.61 -13.57 -1.33
CA ILE A 258 18.28 -12.16 -1.47
C ILE A 258 19.48 -11.34 -0.98
N ALA A 259 19.94 -10.42 -1.81
CA ALA A 259 21.15 -9.63 -1.57
C ALA A 259 20.88 -8.15 -1.28
N PHE A 260 19.80 -7.57 -1.81
CA PHE A 260 19.47 -6.16 -1.58
C PHE A 260 17.98 -5.85 -1.79
N ILE A 261 17.56 -4.70 -1.28
CA ILE A 261 16.23 -4.10 -1.52
C ILE A 261 16.33 -3.17 -2.74
N THR A 262 15.55 -3.48 -3.78
CA THR A 262 15.56 -2.79 -5.07
C THR A 262 14.98 -1.37 -5.00
N ALA A 263 15.22 -0.56 -6.03
CA ALA A 263 14.58 0.73 -6.20
C ALA A 263 13.06 0.60 -6.36
N ASP A 264 12.58 -0.41 -7.10
CA ASP A 264 11.15 -0.62 -7.32
C ASP A 264 10.41 -0.96 -6.02
N GLU A 265 11.03 -1.75 -5.13
CA GLU A 265 10.49 -2.04 -3.80
C GLU A 265 10.37 -0.78 -2.94
N ILE A 266 11.38 0.10 -2.97
CA ILE A 266 11.37 1.37 -2.24
C ILE A 266 10.31 2.30 -2.81
N ASP A 267 10.22 2.40 -4.13
CA ASP A 267 9.24 3.26 -4.78
C ASP A 267 7.82 2.78 -4.45
N LYS A 268 7.59 1.45 -4.46
CA LYS A 268 6.30 0.88 -4.05
C LYS A 268 5.96 1.17 -2.59
N LEU A 269 6.94 1.08 -1.69
CA LEU A 269 6.78 1.43 -0.28
C LEU A 269 6.40 2.92 -0.11
N LEU A 270 7.09 3.83 -0.79
CA LEU A 270 6.81 5.27 -0.68
C LEU A 270 5.43 5.65 -1.28
N GLN A 271 4.94 4.88 -2.25
CA GLN A 271 3.58 4.99 -2.78
C GLN A 271 2.50 4.58 -1.76
N GLU A 272 2.85 3.89 -0.66
CA GLU A 272 1.90 3.54 0.40
C GLU A 272 1.52 4.73 1.29
N GLY A 273 2.34 5.79 1.29
CA GLY A 273 2.12 7.02 2.07
C GLY A 273 2.53 6.88 3.54
N GLY A 274 2.28 7.94 4.32
CA GLY A 274 2.54 7.97 5.76
C GLY A 274 1.52 7.20 6.58
N ILE A 275 1.78 7.03 7.88
CA ILE A 275 0.91 6.34 8.85
C ILE A 275 -0.41 7.07 9.12
N VAL A 276 -0.50 8.33 8.70
CA VAL A 276 -1.68 9.18 8.85
C VAL A 276 -2.74 8.79 7.82
N GLN A 277 -4.00 8.74 8.24
CA GLN A 277 -5.13 8.46 7.34
C GLN A 277 -5.15 9.45 6.17
N GLY A 278 -5.20 8.94 4.93
CA GLY A 278 -5.13 9.76 3.73
C GLY A 278 -3.72 10.28 3.38
N GLY A 279 -2.66 9.72 4.00
CA GLY A 279 -1.29 10.17 3.83
C GLY A 279 -0.81 10.25 2.37
N LYS A 280 -1.24 9.32 1.52
CA LYS A 280 -0.99 9.37 0.06
C LYS A 280 -1.49 10.67 -0.56
N SER A 281 -2.76 11.00 -0.35
CA SER A 281 -3.38 12.21 -0.91
C SER A 281 -2.77 13.47 -0.32
N ARG A 282 -2.46 13.47 0.99
CA ARG A 282 -1.79 14.60 1.66
C ARG A 282 -0.41 14.87 1.09
N ILE A 283 0.40 13.83 0.90
CA ILE A 283 1.70 13.91 0.25
C ILE A 283 1.55 14.47 -1.16
N LEU A 284 0.65 13.92 -1.98
CA LEU A 284 0.45 14.43 -3.34
C LEU A 284 0.06 15.92 -3.36
N SER A 285 -0.96 16.29 -2.58
CA SER A 285 -1.44 17.68 -2.50
C SER A 285 -0.37 18.65 -2.03
N PHE A 286 0.49 18.22 -1.09
CA PHE A 286 1.58 19.05 -0.61
C PHE A 286 2.57 19.38 -1.75
N TYR A 287 2.99 18.39 -2.52
CA TYR A 287 3.96 18.59 -3.61
C TYR A 287 3.39 19.35 -4.83
N GLN A 288 2.07 19.50 -4.91
CA GLN A 288 1.37 20.23 -5.97
C GLN A 288 0.98 21.67 -5.61
N GLN A 289 1.37 22.16 -4.43
CA GLN A 289 1.13 23.56 -4.04
C GLN A 289 1.79 24.53 -5.03
N ASP A 290 1.23 25.73 -5.16
CA ASP A 290 1.83 26.84 -5.91
C ASP A 290 2.21 27.97 -4.94
N PRO A 291 3.51 28.27 -4.76
CA PRO A 291 4.66 27.66 -5.43
C PRO A 291 4.95 26.23 -4.92
N VAL A 292 5.55 25.41 -5.81
CA VAL A 292 5.96 24.04 -5.47
C VAL A 292 6.92 24.06 -4.27
N PRO A 293 6.68 23.27 -3.21
CA PRO A 293 7.53 23.29 -2.03
C PRO A 293 8.97 22.88 -2.34
N ASP A 294 9.91 23.63 -1.79
CA ASP A 294 11.33 23.31 -1.87
C ASP A 294 11.67 22.04 -1.05
N ALA A 295 12.83 21.44 -1.33
CA ALA A 295 13.23 20.17 -0.72
C ALA A 295 13.33 20.23 0.82
N LYS A 296 13.71 21.38 1.41
CA LYS A 296 13.83 21.48 2.88
C LYS A 296 12.45 21.43 3.51
N THR A 297 11.50 22.19 2.96
CA THR A 297 10.11 22.23 3.42
C THR A 297 9.42 20.88 3.21
N ALA A 298 9.66 20.23 2.07
CA ALA A 298 9.14 18.88 1.80
C ALA A 298 9.70 17.82 2.75
N ILE A 299 10.99 17.86 3.10
CA ILE A 299 11.58 16.96 4.09
C ILE A 299 10.96 17.16 5.47
N ALA A 300 10.74 18.41 5.90
CA ALA A 300 10.10 18.70 7.18
C ALA A 300 8.66 18.15 7.22
N PHE A 301 7.89 18.42 6.18
CA PHE A 301 6.55 17.87 6.01
C PHE A 301 6.52 16.34 6.04
N LEU A 302 7.41 15.67 5.31
CA LEU A 302 7.46 14.20 5.30
C LEU A 302 7.79 13.61 6.68
N LYS A 303 8.66 14.27 7.46
CA LYS A 303 8.97 13.83 8.83
C LYS A 303 7.75 13.91 9.74
N GLU A 304 6.93 14.94 9.60
CA GLU A 304 5.69 15.09 10.36
C GLU A 304 4.63 14.09 9.88
N GLU A 305 4.50 13.91 8.56
CA GLU A 305 3.50 13.05 7.93
C GLU A 305 3.71 11.56 8.23
N TYR A 306 4.97 11.13 8.28
CA TYR A 306 5.34 9.77 8.68
C TYR A 306 5.50 9.66 10.20
N GLY A 307 6.00 10.68 10.89
CA GLY A 307 6.21 10.65 12.34
C GLY A 307 7.31 9.66 12.77
N THR A 308 7.09 8.98 13.90
CA THR A 308 7.94 7.86 14.35
C THR A 308 7.07 6.62 14.44
N GLY A 309 7.45 5.58 13.71
CA GLY A 309 6.62 4.40 13.58
C GLY A 309 7.22 3.37 12.64
N GLY A 310 6.42 2.40 12.25
CA GLY A 310 6.85 1.36 11.34
C GLY A 310 5.74 0.36 11.05
N HIS A 311 5.95 -0.45 10.03
CA HIS A 311 5.01 -1.48 9.60
C HIS A 311 5.76 -2.79 9.29
N SER A 312 5.23 -3.91 9.79
CA SER A 312 5.72 -5.26 9.46
C SER A 312 5.04 -5.78 8.20
N ALA A 313 5.72 -6.64 7.44
CA ALA A 313 5.32 -7.12 6.12
C ALA A 313 5.05 -5.97 5.12
N SER A 314 5.90 -4.94 5.12
CA SER A 314 5.71 -3.66 4.41
C SER A 314 6.48 -3.55 3.09
N ILE A 315 7.47 -4.41 2.82
CA ILE A 315 8.33 -4.27 1.64
C ILE A 315 7.83 -5.19 0.53
N SER A 316 6.93 -4.67 -0.31
CA SER A 316 6.61 -5.25 -1.62
C SER A 316 6.15 -6.72 -1.55
N GLY A 317 5.21 -7.01 -0.66
CA GLY A 317 4.67 -8.37 -0.46
C GLY A 317 5.63 -9.36 0.22
N ALA A 318 6.81 -8.91 0.67
CA ALA A 318 7.73 -9.75 1.41
C ALA A 318 7.23 -9.95 2.85
N PHE A 319 6.92 -11.19 3.21
CA PHE A 319 6.34 -11.50 4.53
C PHE A 319 7.31 -11.18 5.67
N HIS A 320 8.58 -11.58 5.53
CA HIS A 320 9.65 -11.30 6.50
C HIS A 320 10.34 -9.98 6.18
N SER A 321 9.56 -8.89 6.12
CA SER A 321 10.10 -7.55 5.94
C SER A 321 9.52 -6.59 6.94
N ASP A 322 10.30 -5.61 7.35
CA ASP A 322 9.89 -4.58 8.27
C ASP A 322 10.37 -3.23 7.77
N GLU A 323 9.56 -2.22 8.01
CA GLU A 323 9.86 -0.83 7.77
C GLU A 323 9.76 -0.12 9.11
N TRP A 324 10.73 0.73 9.41
CA TRP A 324 10.72 1.60 10.57
C TRP A 324 11.18 2.99 10.14
N HIS A 325 10.47 4.04 10.53
CA HIS A 325 10.84 5.41 10.26
C HIS A 325 10.94 6.24 11.54
N ASP A 326 11.92 7.12 11.56
CA ASP A 326 12.13 8.10 12.63
C ASP A 326 12.70 9.42 12.06
N ALA A 327 13.17 10.31 12.94
CA ALA A 327 13.75 11.60 12.55
C ALA A 327 14.93 11.50 11.55
N ARG A 328 15.58 10.34 11.41
CA ARG A 328 16.73 10.07 10.52
C ARG A 328 16.30 9.56 9.14
N GLY A 329 15.16 8.90 9.03
CA GLY A 329 14.63 8.33 7.78
C GLY A 329 14.06 6.93 8.01
N PHE A 330 14.06 6.12 6.97
CA PHE A 330 13.56 4.75 7.01
C PHE A 330 14.72 3.76 7.23
N LEU A 331 14.48 2.77 8.09
CA LEU A 331 15.24 1.55 8.24
C LEU A 331 14.38 0.41 7.68
N LEU A 332 14.80 -0.09 6.53
CA LEU A 332 14.14 -1.20 5.83
C LEU A 332 14.86 -2.49 6.15
N LYS A 333 14.11 -3.53 6.51
CA LYS A 333 14.62 -4.88 6.77
C LYS A 333 13.89 -5.87 5.89
N LYS A 334 14.62 -6.77 5.22
CA LYS A 334 14.05 -7.88 4.45
C LYS A 334 14.90 -9.12 4.68
N GLY A 335 14.41 -10.04 5.50
CA GLY A 335 15.22 -11.11 6.07
C GLY A 335 16.46 -10.56 6.78
N ASN A 336 17.65 -11.00 6.36
CA ASN A 336 18.92 -10.55 6.93
C ASN A 336 19.46 -9.24 6.32
N ILE A 337 18.77 -8.67 5.33
CA ILE A 337 19.20 -7.45 4.65
C ILE A 337 18.64 -6.24 5.39
N GLN A 338 19.47 -5.21 5.55
CA GLN A 338 19.06 -3.91 6.05
C GLN A 338 19.45 -2.79 5.09
N LYS A 339 18.59 -1.79 4.95
CA LYS A 339 18.86 -0.60 4.14
C LYS A 339 18.30 0.64 4.82
N ASN A 340 19.15 1.66 4.97
CA ASN A 340 18.71 2.97 5.43
C ASN A 340 18.36 3.83 4.20
N LEU A 341 17.23 4.54 4.30
CA LEU A 341 16.81 5.55 3.33
C LEU A 341 16.66 6.86 4.08
N THR A 342 17.50 7.84 3.76
CA THR A 342 17.42 9.17 4.37
C THR A 342 16.17 9.92 3.89
N TRP A 343 15.69 10.88 4.69
CA TRP A 343 14.59 11.74 4.28
C TRP A 343 14.85 12.49 2.96
N LYS A 344 16.12 12.83 2.68
CA LYS A 344 16.52 13.46 1.42
C LYS A 344 16.34 12.52 0.22
N GLU A 345 16.65 11.24 0.39
CA GLU A 345 16.46 10.24 -0.67
C GLU A 345 14.97 9.91 -0.85
N ALA A 346 14.21 9.82 0.24
CA ALA A 346 12.76 9.61 0.20
C ALA A 346 12.04 10.78 -0.50
N GLU A 347 12.35 12.02 -0.13
CA GLU A 347 11.81 13.24 -0.77
C GLU A 347 12.09 13.25 -2.27
N LYS A 348 13.35 13.03 -2.67
CA LYS A 348 13.72 13.00 -4.09
C LYS A 348 12.94 11.94 -4.87
N ARG A 349 12.79 10.74 -4.28
CA ARG A 349 12.03 9.65 -4.91
C ARG A 349 10.55 9.97 -5.03
N ILE A 350 9.92 10.46 -3.95
CA ILE A 350 8.51 10.86 -3.96
C ILE A 350 8.27 11.95 -5.02
N ARG A 351 9.15 12.96 -5.07
CA ARG A 351 9.07 14.01 -6.08
C ARG A 351 9.14 13.44 -7.51
N THR A 352 10.10 12.56 -7.78
CA THR A 352 10.22 11.90 -9.09
C THR A 352 9.00 11.03 -9.41
N LEU A 353 8.42 10.33 -8.43
CA LEU A 353 7.19 9.55 -8.63
C LEU A 353 6.00 10.45 -9.00
N ILE A 354 5.89 11.63 -8.36
CA ILE A 354 4.84 12.60 -8.65
C ILE A 354 5.05 13.23 -10.04
N GLU A 355 6.28 13.67 -10.35
CA GLU A 355 6.64 14.23 -11.66
C GLU A 355 6.37 13.26 -12.81
N ASN A 356 6.65 11.96 -12.60
CA ASN A 356 6.39 10.90 -13.57
C ASN A 356 4.94 10.41 -13.58
N LYS A 357 4.06 10.97 -12.74
CA LYS A 357 2.64 10.55 -12.59
C LYS A 357 2.47 9.09 -12.19
N GLU A 358 3.40 8.60 -11.40
CA GLU A 358 3.44 7.24 -10.87
C GLU A 358 3.03 7.21 -9.39
N TYR A 359 3.00 8.34 -8.70
CA TYR A 359 2.44 8.41 -7.35
C TYR A 359 0.91 8.21 -7.41
N PRO A 360 0.28 7.53 -6.43
CA PRO A 360 -1.17 7.34 -6.42
C PRO A 360 -1.93 8.66 -6.56
N TYR A 361 -3.09 8.62 -7.21
CA TYR A 361 -3.99 9.76 -7.48
C TYR A 361 -3.46 10.82 -8.48
N SER A 362 -2.19 10.78 -8.90
CA SER A 362 -1.61 11.77 -9.83
C SER A 362 -2.32 11.81 -11.20
N GLN A 363 -2.80 10.67 -11.72
CA GLN A 363 -3.49 10.61 -13.02
C GLN A 363 -4.99 10.92 -12.94
N GLN A 364 -5.63 10.58 -11.81
CA GLN A 364 -7.06 10.82 -11.62
C GLN A 364 -7.36 12.32 -11.51
N GLN A 365 -6.49 13.10 -10.87
CA GLN A 365 -6.64 14.56 -10.75
C GLN A 365 -6.51 15.26 -12.10
N GLU A 366 -5.56 14.87 -12.96
CA GLU A 366 -5.43 15.44 -14.30
C GLU A 366 -6.63 15.12 -15.20
N ASN A 367 -7.20 13.92 -15.12
CA ASN A 367 -8.40 13.58 -15.88
C ASN A 367 -9.58 14.46 -15.45
N ILE A 368 -9.75 14.65 -14.14
CA ILE A 368 -10.76 15.57 -13.58
C ILE A 368 -10.49 17.02 -14.01
N GLU A 369 -9.25 17.49 -13.96
CA GLU A 369 -8.87 18.85 -14.41
C GLU A 369 -9.04 19.05 -15.92
N THR A 370 -8.75 18.02 -16.73
CA THR A 370 -8.86 18.05 -18.18
C THR A 370 -10.33 18.01 -18.60
N GLU A 371 -11.15 17.18 -17.95
CA GLU A 371 -12.61 17.18 -18.10
C GLU A 371 -13.19 18.54 -17.67
N ASN A 372 -12.74 19.11 -16.56
CA ASN A 372 -13.16 20.44 -16.11
C ASN A 372 -12.72 21.55 -17.10
N LYS A 373 -11.51 21.48 -17.67
CA LYS A 373 -11.02 22.42 -18.70
C LYS A 373 -11.77 22.25 -20.03
N GLN A 374 -12.10 21.03 -20.44
CA GLN A 374 -12.90 20.76 -21.65
C GLN A 374 -14.36 21.21 -21.48
N THR A 375 -14.93 21.06 -20.28
CA THR A 375 -16.28 21.53 -19.95
C THR A 375 -16.31 23.05 -19.95
N LYS A 376 -15.33 23.71 -19.31
CA LYS A 376 -15.16 25.18 -19.36
C LYS A 376 -14.89 25.71 -20.78
N ASN A 377 -14.17 24.98 -21.63
CA ASN A 377 -13.94 25.39 -23.02
C ASN A 377 -15.19 25.22 -23.90
N LYS A 378 -16.00 24.17 -23.69
CA LYS A 378 -17.31 24.01 -24.34
C LYS A 378 -18.33 25.06 -23.91
N GLU A 379 -18.24 25.56 -22.69
CA GLU A 379 -19.04 26.69 -22.20
C GLU A 379 -18.57 28.02 -22.79
N ARG A 380 -17.25 28.23 -22.92
CA ARG A 380 -16.67 29.43 -23.57
C ARG A 380 -16.97 29.56 -25.06
N GLU A 381 -17.17 28.45 -25.78
CA GLU A 381 -17.60 28.49 -27.20
C GLU A 381 -19.07 28.91 -27.39
N ARG A 382 -19.88 28.94 -26.32
CA ARG A 382 -21.30 29.35 -26.36
C ARG A 382 -21.53 30.83 -26.10
N GLU A 383 -20.54 31.58 -25.63
CA GLU A 383 -20.64 33.02 -25.39
C GLU A 383 -19.63 33.79 -26.23
N ASN A 384 -20.02 34.09 -27.48
CA ASN A 384 -19.36 35.11 -28.30
C ASN A 384 -20.24 36.35 -28.41
N VAL A 385 -20.05 37.35 -27.54
CA VAL A 385 -20.25 38.79 -27.83
C VAL A 385 -19.25 39.62 -27.00
N PRO A 386 -18.57 40.65 -27.55
CA PRO A 386 -17.45 41.34 -26.92
C PRO A 386 -17.84 42.66 -26.22
N ASN A 387 -17.20 43.02 -25.08
CA ASN A 387 -16.47 44.29 -24.88
C ASN A 387 -15.76 44.39 -23.51
N PHE A 388 -14.78 45.30 -23.46
CA PHE A 388 -13.79 45.66 -22.44
C PHE A 388 -14.29 46.10 -21.05
N GLY A 389 -13.47 45.83 -20.01
CA GLY A 389 -13.22 46.78 -18.91
C GLY A 389 -13.10 46.23 -17.49
N THR A 390 -11.91 46.43 -16.89
CA THR A 390 -11.57 46.50 -15.45
C THR A 390 -11.57 45.22 -14.59
N GLN A 391 -10.50 45.08 -13.79
CA GLN A 391 -10.34 44.05 -12.75
C GLN A 391 -11.50 44.10 -11.76
N GLU A 392 -12.34 43.06 -11.75
CA GLU A 392 -13.33 42.82 -10.70
C GLU A 392 -12.76 41.83 -9.67
N SER A 393 -12.97 42.16 -8.39
CA SER A 393 -12.79 41.27 -7.25
C SER A 393 -13.54 39.96 -7.46
N LYS A 394 -12.95 38.81 -7.09
CA LYS A 394 -13.68 37.54 -7.08
C LYS A 394 -14.90 37.71 -6.15
N PRO A 395 -16.11 37.29 -6.56
CA PRO A 395 -17.26 37.29 -5.66
C PRO A 395 -17.01 36.32 -4.50
N ASP A 396 -17.59 36.60 -3.33
CA ASP A 396 -17.51 35.70 -2.19
C ASP A 396 -18.09 34.32 -2.60
N GLU A 397 -17.37 33.27 -2.24
CA GLU A 397 -17.69 31.89 -2.62
C GLU A 397 -17.57 31.02 -1.36
N LEU A 398 -18.55 30.16 -1.08
CA LEU A 398 -18.52 29.19 0.01
C LEU A 398 -18.77 27.78 -0.53
N LEU A 399 -17.78 26.91 -0.38
CA LEU A 399 -17.83 25.53 -0.81
C LEU A 399 -17.71 24.59 0.38
N PHE A 400 -18.61 23.63 0.46
CA PHE A 400 -18.53 22.53 1.40
C PHE A 400 -18.42 21.20 0.65
N GLN A 401 -17.49 20.36 1.09
CA GLN A 401 -17.27 19.04 0.53
C GLN A 401 -17.12 18.00 1.63
N ILE A 402 -17.73 16.85 1.40
CA ILE A 402 -17.52 15.64 2.17
C ILE A 402 -16.43 14.85 1.48
N ASP A 403 -15.33 14.68 2.18
CA ASP A 403 -14.15 13.98 1.68
C ASP A 403 -14.30 12.48 1.91
N PHE A 404 -14.93 12.07 3.01
CA PHE A 404 -15.21 10.68 3.37
C PHE A 404 -16.29 10.61 4.46
N SER A 405 -17.14 9.58 4.42
CA SER A 405 -18.03 9.25 5.54
C SER A 405 -18.28 7.75 5.61
N GLU A 406 -18.24 7.18 6.81
CA GLU A 406 -18.71 5.81 7.07
C GLU A 406 -20.25 5.70 7.05
N HIS A 407 -20.95 6.83 7.04
CA HIS A 407 -22.41 6.88 7.04
C HIS A 407 -22.97 6.75 5.61
N ASP A 408 -23.81 5.74 5.40
CA ASP A 408 -24.40 5.35 4.11
C ASP A 408 -25.22 6.43 3.39
N VAL A 409 -25.91 7.30 4.13
CA VAL A 409 -26.65 8.48 3.63
C VAL A 409 -25.70 9.52 3.01
N ILE A 410 -24.50 9.63 3.54
CA ILE A 410 -23.59 10.74 3.28
C ILE A 410 -22.65 10.42 2.12
N SER A 411 -22.05 9.23 2.13
CA SER A 411 -21.14 8.78 1.07
C SER A 411 -21.45 7.32 0.70
N PRO A 412 -22.37 7.10 -0.26
CA PRO A 412 -22.61 5.75 -0.74
C PRO A 412 -21.33 5.22 -1.41
N TYR A 413 -20.92 4.02 -0.98
CA TYR A 413 -19.80 3.29 -1.55
C TYR A 413 -20.13 2.87 -2.99
N ASP A 414 -19.39 3.41 -3.95
CA ASP A 414 -19.54 3.06 -5.36
C ASP A 414 -18.80 1.74 -5.62
N ARG A 415 -19.56 0.64 -5.69
CA ARG A 415 -19.03 -0.71 -5.89
C ARG A 415 -18.36 -0.90 -7.25
N GLU A 416 -18.69 -0.10 -8.25
CA GLU A 416 -18.07 -0.19 -9.58
C GLU A 416 -16.72 0.54 -9.61
N LYS A 417 -16.58 1.63 -8.85
CA LYS A 417 -15.33 2.41 -8.76
C LYS A 417 -14.41 1.98 -7.63
N GLY A 418 -14.92 1.18 -6.68
CA GLY A 418 -14.17 0.76 -5.50
C GLY A 418 -13.79 1.91 -4.57
N ASP A 419 -14.60 2.98 -4.55
CA ASP A 419 -14.31 4.20 -3.80
C ASP A 419 -15.59 4.85 -3.25
N PHE A 420 -15.42 5.70 -2.24
CA PHE A 420 -16.48 6.52 -1.66
C PHE A 420 -16.75 7.74 -2.55
N THR A 421 -18.01 8.07 -2.77
CA THR A 421 -18.36 9.23 -3.60
C THR A 421 -18.10 10.53 -2.82
N VAL A 422 -17.18 11.36 -3.33
CA VAL A 422 -16.98 12.74 -2.85
C VAL A 422 -18.22 13.56 -3.18
N ARG A 423 -18.84 14.16 -2.15
CA ARG A 423 -20.10 14.89 -2.31
C ARG A 423 -19.94 16.34 -1.94
N LYS A 424 -20.29 17.23 -2.86
CA LYS A 424 -20.35 18.68 -2.63
C LYS A 424 -21.77 19.10 -2.29
N MET A 425 -21.91 20.01 -1.34
CA MET A 425 -23.19 20.63 -0.96
C MET A 425 -22.92 22.02 -0.39
N SER A 426 -23.97 22.77 -0.07
CA SER A 426 -23.80 24.01 0.67
C SER A 426 -23.51 23.74 2.14
N PHE A 427 -22.89 24.71 2.81
CA PHE A 427 -22.64 24.63 4.25
C PHE A 427 -23.95 24.52 5.05
N ALA A 428 -25.02 25.23 4.65
CA ALA A 428 -26.33 25.15 5.29
C ALA A 428 -26.90 23.72 5.26
N VAL A 429 -26.83 23.04 4.11
CA VAL A 429 -27.28 21.64 3.97
C VAL A 429 -26.43 20.72 4.84
N ALA A 430 -25.11 20.84 4.81
CA ALA A 430 -24.22 20.01 5.60
C ALA A 430 -24.42 20.19 7.11
N ASN A 431 -24.52 21.44 7.56
CA ASN A 431 -24.72 21.78 8.96
C ASN A 431 -26.02 21.17 9.51
N LYS A 432 -27.10 21.22 8.73
CA LYS A 432 -28.38 20.59 9.11
C LYS A 432 -28.34 19.07 9.00
N LEU A 433 -27.76 18.52 7.93
CA LEU A 433 -27.65 17.08 7.71
C LEU A 433 -26.87 16.39 8.85
N PHE A 434 -25.70 16.92 9.21
CA PHE A 434 -24.86 16.33 10.26
C PHE A 434 -25.59 16.37 11.61
N THR A 435 -26.23 17.48 11.93
CA THR A 435 -27.02 17.61 13.17
C THR A 435 -28.16 16.59 13.24
N VAL A 436 -28.88 16.37 12.13
CA VAL A 436 -30.01 15.43 12.09
C VAL A 436 -29.52 13.98 12.19
N LEU A 437 -28.48 13.61 11.45
CA LEU A 437 -27.94 12.24 11.47
C LEU A 437 -27.30 11.93 12.82
N ASP A 438 -26.54 12.85 13.40
CA ASP A 438 -25.90 12.67 14.71
C ASP A 438 -26.95 12.41 15.79
N LYS A 439 -28.04 13.19 15.80
CA LYS A 439 -29.16 12.96 16.70
C LYS A 439 -29.85 11.62 16.46
N GLN A 440 -30.10 11.24 15.21
CA GLN A 440 -30.74 9.95 14.88
C GLN A 440 -29.89 8.76 15.34
N GLU A 441 -28.57 8.81 15.13
CA GLU A 441 -27.67 7.73 15.53
C GLU A 441 -27.49 7.67 17.06
N MET A 442 -27.44 8.81 17.76
CA MET A 442 -27.45 8.83 19.23
C MET A 442 -28.77 8.25 19.81
N GLU A 443 -29.93 8.60 19.23
CA GLU A 443 -31.22 8.06 19.67
C GLU A 443 -31.34 6.54 19.44
N LYS A 444 -30.73 5.99 18.38
CA LYS A 444 -30.66 4.54 18.16
C LYS A 444 -29.81 3.86 19.24
N GLN A 445 -28.65 4.43 19.56
CA GLN A 445 -27.74 3.90 20.57
C GLN A 445 -28.35 3.90 21.99
N GLU A 446 -29.17 4.90 22.35
CA GLU A 446 -29.87 4.90 23.64
C GLU A 446 -30.90 3.77 23.78
N ASN A 447 -31.36 3.18 22.67
CA ASN A 447 -32.38 2.14 22.63
C ASN A 447 -31.82 0.71 22.38
N GLU A 448 -30.52 0.57 22.11
CA GLU A 448 -29.85 -0.71 21.82
C GLU A 448 -28.94 -1.11 23.00
N GLU A 449 -28.98 -2.38 23.43
CA GLU A 449 -28.11 -2.93 24.51
C GLU A 449 -26.66 -3.20 24.05
N GLU A 450 -26.33 -2.91 22.79
CA GLU A 450 -25.00 -3.09 22.18
C GLU A 450 -24.23 -1.76 22.14
N GLY A 451 -22.93 -1.81 22.41
CA GLY A 451 -22.12 -0.63 22.80
C GLY A 451 -21.99 0.51 21.77
N TYR A 452 -21.52 1.67 22.26
CA TYR A 452 -21.32 2.92 21.52
C TYR A 452 -20.61 2.74 20.17
N SER A 453 -21.26 3.15 19.07
CA SER A 453 -20.69 3.18 17.72
C SER A 453 -20.95 4.53 17.05
N TYR A 454 -19.94 5.14 16.43
CA TYR A 454 -20.08 6.40 15.69
C TYR A 454 -19.49 6.27 14.29
N TYR A 455 -19.97 7.09 13.35
CA TYR A 455 -19.53 7.08 11.96
C TYR A 455 -18.57 8.25 11.70
N LYS A 456 -17.33 7.93 11.34
CA LYS A 456 -16.30 8.94 11.08
C LYS A 456 -16.60 9.66 9.77
N THR A 457 -16.68 10.98 9.83
CA THR A 457 -16.94 11.82 8.64
C THR A 457 -15.90 12.91 8.52
N ALA A 458 -15.15 12.92 7.42
CA ALA A 458 -14.17 13.95 7.08
C ALA A 458 -14.75 14.95 6.08
N PHE A 459 -14.51 16.23 6.32
CA PHE A 459 -15.02 17.31 5.47
C PHE A 459 -14.02 18.45 5.29
N SER A 460 -14.20 19.17 4.20
CA SER A 460 -13.44 20.37 3.84
C SER A 460 -14.39 21.52 3.54
N ILE A 461 -14.04 22.70 4.03
CA ILE A 461 -14.71 23.97 3.76
C ILE A 461 -13.70 24.90 3.12
N TYR A 462 -14.11 25.58 2.07
CA TYR A 462 -13.34 26.64 1.43
C TYR A 462 -14.23 27.87 1.29
N ALA A 463 -13.72 29.05 1.64
CA ALA A 463 -14.40 30.29 1.38
C ALA A 463 -13.47 31.37 0.81
N VAL A 464 -14.02 32.25 -0.01
CA VAL A 464 -13.44 33.54 -0.35
C VAL A 464 -14.28 34.61 0.32
N ILE A 465 -13.67 35.43 1.17
CA ILE A 465 -14.32 36.53 1.90
C ILE A 465 -13.48 37.78 1.66
N ASP A 466 -14.06 38.83 1.09
CA ASP A 466 -13.35 40.09 0.79
C ASP A 466 -12.07 39.88 -0.04
N SER A 467 -12.10 38.93 -0.99
CA SER A 467 -10.95 38.50 -1.82
C SER A 467 -9.81 37.81 -1.05
N GLU A 468 -10.01 37.44 0.22
CA GLU A 468 -9.12 36.58 0.98
C GLU A 468 -9.64 35.13 1.05
N GLU A 469 -8.72 34.16 0.96
CA GLU A 469 -9.06 32.74 0.95
C GLU A 469 -8.95 32.14 2.35
N TYR A 470 -10.00 31.40 2.74
CA TYR A 470 -10.13 30.69 4.00
C TYR A 470 -10.38 29.21 3.73
N SER A 471 -9.78 28.33 4.52
CA SER A 471 -10.04 26.90 4.41
C SER A 471 -10.02 26.20 5.75
N PHE A 472 -10.92 25.23 5.92
CA PHE A 472 -11.02 24.43 7.12
C PHE A 472 -11.18 22.97 6.77
N LYS A 473 -10.42 22.10 7.44
CA LYS A 473 -10.56 20.65 7.33
C LYS A 473 -10.86 20.08 8.71
N GLY A 474 -11.94 19.33 8.82
CA GLY A 474 -12.42 18.80 10.10
C GLY A 474 -12.82 17.34 10.00
N ARG A 475 -12.98 16.73 11.17
CA ARG A 475 -13.63 15.43 11.35
C ARG A 475 -14.81 15.59 12.29
N TYR A 476 -15.95 15.06 11.90
CA TYR A 476 -17.16 15.05 12.68
C TYR A 476 -17.60 13.59 12.89
N ASP A 477 -17.70 13.17 14.15
CA ASP A 477 -18.01 11.79 14.50
C ASP A 477 -19.53 11.64 14.73
N ILE A 478 -20.25 11.24 13.69
CA ILE A 478 -21.72 11.19 13.69
C ILE A 478 -22.22 10.08 14.61
N GLY A 479 -23.08 10.46 15.56
CA GLY A 479 -23.58 9.63 16.65
C GLY A 479 -22.84 9.84 17.96
N SER A 480 -22.04 10.92 18.09
CA SER A 480 -21.27 11.21 19.30
C SER A 480 -21.12 12.69 19.67
N GLU A 481 -21.42 13.62 18.75
CA GLU A 481 -21.08 15.03 18.92
C GLU A 481 -22.15 15.82 19.69
N GLY A 482 -23.44 15.49 19.48
CA GLY A 482 -24.59 16.08 20.16
C GLY A 482 -24.83 17.57 19.87
N LYS A 483 -24.19 18.12 18.84
CA LYS A 483 -24.16 19.55 18.51
C LYS A 483 -24.28 19.76 17.00
N SER A 484 -24.19 21.02 16.55
CA SER A 484 -24.17 21.32 15.11
C SER A 484 -22.74 21.30 14.54
N LEU A 485 -22.62 21.17 13.22
CA LEU A 485 -21.32 21.26 12.54
C LEU A 485 -20.63 22.62 12.80
N LEU A 486 -21.40 23.71 12.76
CA LEU A 486 -20.90 25.05 13.09
C LEU A 486 -20.39 25.12 14.53
N GLU A 487 -21.12 24.54 15.48
CA GLU A 487 -20.73 24.53 16.90
C GLU A 487 -19.48 23.69 17.14
N HIS A 488 -19.36 22.54 16.47
CA HIS A 488 -18.13 21.74 16.45
C HIS A 488 -16.92 22.54 15.94
N ILE A 489 -17.07 23.28 14.84
CA ILE A 489 -16.01 24.14 14.28
C ILE A 489 -15.65 25.27 15.25
N ARG A 490 -16.65 25.89 15.90
CA ARG A 490 -16.44 26.93 16.91
C ARG A 490 -15.65 26.40 18.10
N GLU A 491 -16.05 25.26 18.66
CA GLU A 491 -15.33 24.64 19.78
C GLU A 491 -13.89 24.27 19.43
N TYR A 492 -13.63 23.84 18.18
CA TYR A 492 -12.27 23.61 17.72
C TYR A 492 -11.43 24.89 17.77
N TYR A 493 -11.95 26.02 17.27
CA TYR A 493 -11.23 27.30 17.31
C TYR A 493 -11.03 27.78 18.75
N ASP A 494 -12.06 27.71 19.60
CA ASP A 494 -11.99 28.07 21.02
C ASP A 494 -10.95 27.22 21.76
N TYR A 495 -10.95 25.90 21.54
CA TYR A 495 -9.95 25.00 22.09
C TYR A 495 -8.54 25.38 21.64
N CYS A 496 -8.34 25.62 20.34
CA CYS A 496 -7.03 25.99 19.81
C CYS A 496 -6.49 27.31 20.37
N LEU A 497 -7.38 28.26 20.65
CA LEU A 497 -7.05 29.56 21.25
C LEU A 497 -6.90 29.49 22.78
N SER A 498 -7.46 28.47 23.44
CA SER A 498 -7.32 28.28 24.88
C SER A 498 -5.88 27.99 25.33
N SER A 499 -5.55 28.31 26.58
CA SER A 499 -4.26 27.93 27.18
C SER A 499 -4.07 26.42 27.32
N ASP A 500 -5.17 25.67 27.34
CA ASP A 500 -5.19 24.23 27.57
C ASP A 500 -5.05 23.44 26.26
N CYS A 501 -4.90 24.14 25.14
CA CYS A 501 -4.62 23.56 23.83
C CYS A 501 -3.31 22.77 23.85
N MET A 502 -3.41 21.45 23.73
CA MET A 502 -2.25 20.56 23.65
C MET A 502 -1.34 20.87 22.44
N TYR A 503 -1.88 21.49 21.37
CA TYR A 503 -1.10 21.85 20.18
C TYR A 503 -0.10 22.99 20.44
N ARG A 504 -0.34 23.84 21.44
CA ARG A 504 0.53 24.99 21.76
C ARG A 504 1.97 24.56 22.08
N GLN A 505 2.14 23.46 22.82
CA GLN A 505 3.48 22.94 23.15
C GLN A 505 4.28 22.57 21.90
N TYR A 506 3.61 22.04 20.87
CA TYR A 506 4.25 21.70 19.60
C TYR A 506 4.56 22.98 18.80
N TRP A 507 3.61 23.91 18.70
CA TRP A 507 3.86 25.19 18.01
C TRP A 507 4.94 26.04 18.66
N GLU A 508 5.11 25.96 19.99
CA GLU A 508 6.23 26.59 20.71
C GLU A 508 7.58 25.95 20.36
N GLN A 509 7.64 24.62 20.32
CA GLN A 509 8.86 23.89 19.94
C GLN A 509 9.27 24.19 18.50
N ASP A 510 8.29 24.38 17.62
CA ASP A 510 8.48 24.67 16.20
C ASP A 510 8.72 26.17 15.93
N GLY A 511 8.59 27.03 16.94
CA GLY A 511 8.79 28.48 16.84
C GLY A 511 7.72 29.20 16.02
N VAL A 512 6.54 28.60 15.84
CA VAL A 512 5.41 29.11 15.04
C VAL A 512 4.17 29.41 15.87
N LEU A 513 4.27 29.35 17.21
CA LEU A 513 3.14 29.60 18.11
C LEU A 513 2.42 30.91 17.78
N ASP A 514 3.16 32.02 17.69
CA ASP A 514 2.56 33.35 17.49
C ASP A 514 1.84 33.43 16.13
N GLU A 515 2.45 32.90 15.06
CA GLU A 515 1.86 32.85 13.72
C GLU A 515 0.59 31.99 13.68
N LYS A 516 0.59 30.85 14.38
CA LYS A 516 -0.58 29.96 14.46
C LYS A 516 -1.70 30.58 15.28
N ILE A 517 -1.39 31.23 16.40
CA ILE A 517 -2.40 31.93 17.19
C ILE A 517 -2.98 33.11 16.39
N GLU A 518 -2.15 33.87 15.67
CA GLU A 518 -2.61 34.96 14.80
C GLU A 518 -3.52 34.45 13.68
N GLN A 519 -3.13 33.37 12.98
CA GLN A 519 -3.94 32.75 11.92
C GLN A 519 -5.29 32.24 12.45
N ILE A 520 -5.28 31.53 13.57
CA ILE A 520 -6.48 30.96 14.18
C ILE A 520 -7.40 32.06 14.70
N THR A 521 -6.84 33.14 15.26
CA THR A 521 -7.59 34.33 15.68
C THR A 521 -8.25 34.98 14.47
N LYS A 522 -7.51 35.20 13.37
CA LYS A 522 -8.05 35.73 12.11
C LYS A 522 -9.20 34.87 11.57
N TYR A 523 -9.06 33.54 11.61
CA TYR A 523 -10.10 32.63 11.12
C TYR A 523 -11.32 32.64 12.04
N SER A 524 -11.13 32.73 13.36
CA SER A 524 -12.21 32.88 14.32
C SER A 524 -12.96 34.21 14.16
N GLU A 525 -12.28 35.29 13.78
CA GLU A 525 -12.87 36.63 13.64
C GLU A 525 -13.56 36.86 12.29
N ASN A 526 -13.08 36.24 11.21
CA ASN A 526 -13.59 36.51 9.86
C ASN A 526 -14.32 35.31 9.22
N PHE A 527 -13.78 34.10 9.35
CA PHE A 527 -14.33 32.92 8.69
C PHE A 527 -15.51 32.31 9.46
N LEU A 528 -15.41 32.25 10.80
CA LEU A 528 -16.48 31.69 11.61
C LEU A 528 -17.80 32.50 11.52
N PRO A 529 -17.80 33.85 11.62
CA PRO A 529 -19.04 34.63 11.43
C PRO A 529 -19.62 34.48 10.03
N TYR A 530 -18.77 34.36 9.00
CA TYR A 530 -19.23 34.10 7.64
C TYR A 530 -19.94 32.75 7.52
N LEU A 531 -19.47 31.70 8.21
CA LEU A 531 -20.19 30.42 8.29
C LEU A 531 -21.52 30.54 9.04
N GLU A 532 -21.59 31.38 10.09
CA GLU A 532 -22.83 31.64 10.84
C GLU A 532 -23.94 32.22 9.94
N GLU A 533 -23.58 33.15 9.06
CA GLU A 533 -24.49 33.76 8.07
C GLU A 533 -25.00 32.77 7.01
N HIS A 534 -24.31 31.63 6.82
CA HIS A 534 -24.63 30.62 5.80
C HIS A 534 -25.22 29.33 6.40
N THR A 535 -25.97 29.44 7.50
CA THR A 535 -26.61 28.28 8.15
C THR A 535 -28.10 28.08 7.79
N ASP A 536 -28.74 29.09 7.20
CA ASP A 536 -30.16 29.04 6.83
C ASP A 536 -30.36 28.35 5.48
N LEU A 537 -31.32 27.43 5.41
CA LEU A 537 -31.64 26.70 4.19
C LEU A 537 -32.57 27.52 3.29
N THR A 538 -32.18 27.66 2.02
CA THR A 538 -33.12 28.07 0.97
C THR A 538 -34.15 26.96 0.68
N PRO A 539 -35.29 27.25 0.04
CA PRO A 539 -36.26 26.22 -0.35
C PRO A 539 -35.67 25.12 -1.26
N ALA A 540 -34.68 25.44 -2.09
CA ALA A 540 -33.99 24.48 -2.94
C ALA A 540 -33.09 23.54 -2.13
N GLU A 541 -32.37 24.08 -1.15
CA GLU A 541 -31.51 23.33 -0.23
C GLU A 541 -32.33 22.48 0.74
N GLN A 542 -33.49 22.97 1.20
CA GLN A 542 -34.42 22.14 1.97
C GLN A 542 -34.87 20.92 1.17
N LYS A 543 -35.20 21.10 -0.12
CA LYS A 543 -35.55 19.98 -1.01
C LYS A 543 -34.37 19.02 -1.23
N GLN A 544 -33.14 19.55 -1.31
CA GLN A 544 -31.92 18.73 -1.39
C GLN A 544 -31.72 17.90 -0.11
N LEU A 545 -31.91 18.52 1.06
CA LEU A 545 -31.84 17.85 2.36
C LEU A 545 -32.92 16.78 2.50
N ASP A 546 -34.17 17.08 2.12
CA ASP A 546 -35.27 16.11 2.17
C ASP A 546 -34.99 14.89 1.26
N GLY A 547 -34.41 15.13 0.08
CA GLY A 547 -34.00 14.07 -0.85
C GLY A 547 -32.83 13.22 -0.34
N LEU A 548 -31.91 13.82 0.43
CA LEU A 548 -30.85 13.10 1.14
C LEU A 548 -31.39 12.17 2.23
N MET A 549 -32.46 12.60 2.91
CA MET A 549 -33.06 11.88 4.03
C MET A 549 -34.06 10.79 3.58
N GLN A 550 -34.51 10.80 2.32
CA GLN A 550 -35.39 9.76 1.77
C GLN A 550 -34.56 8.57 1.25
N LYS A 551 -34.63 7.42 1.94
CA LYS A 551 -34.15 6.14 1.41
C LYS A 551 -35.00 5.74 0.20
N GLU A 552 -34.57 6.05 -1.02
CA GLU A 552 -35.04 5.30 -2.19
C GLU A 552 -34.32 3.95 -2.21
N GLU A 553 -35.04 2.87 -1.85
CA GLU A 553 -34.62 1.53 -2.27
C GLU A 553 -34.47 1.52 -3.80
N PRO A 554 -33.35 1.01 -4.36
CA PRO A 554 -33.20 0.94 -5.80
C PRO A 554 -34.37 0.18 -6.42
N GLN A 555 -35.07 0.79 -7.39
CA GLN A 555 -36.23 0.22 -8.09
C GLN A 555 -35.98 -1.23 -8.56
N ALA A 556 -34.73 -1.54 -8.94
CA ALA A 556 -34.29 -2.87 -9.38
C ALA A 556 -34.37 -3.98 -8.29
N LEU A 557 -34.41 -3.61 -7.01
CA LEU A 557 -34.61 -4.54 -5.89
C LEU A 557 -36.09 -4.73 -5.55
N GLN A 558 -36.96 -3.74 -5.81
CA GLN A 558 -38.41 -3.89 -5.67
C GLN A 558 -39.00 -4.80 -6.76
N ASP A 559 -38.56 -4.63 -8.01
CA ASP A 559 -39.06 -5.44 -9.13
C ASP A 559 -38.71 -6.93 -8.96
N LYS A 560 -37.51 -7.26 -8.46
CA LYS A 560 -37.11 -8.64 -8.15
C LYS A 560 -37.86 -9.25 -6.96
N LYS A 561 -38.29 -8.43 -6.00
CA LYS A 561 -39.06 -8.90 -4.84
C LYS A 561 -40.51 -9.20 -5.23
N TYR A 562 -41.07 -8.42 -6.17
CA TYR A 562 -42.38 -8.69 -6.76
C TYR A 562 -42.38 -9.89 -7.72
N GLU A 563 -41.30 -10.13 -8.47
CA GLU A 563 -41.19 -11.34 -9.31
C GLU A 563 -41.07 -12.64 -8.48
N MET A 564 -40.40 -12.61 -7.32
CA MET A 564 -40.33 -13.79 -6.44
C MET A 564 -41.66 -14.09 -5.71
N LEU A 565 -42.50 -13.08 -5.47
CA LEU A 565 -43.82 -13.25 -4.85
C LEU A 565 -44.87 -13.81 -5.83
N ILE A 566 -44.68 -13.68 -7.14
CA ILE A 566 -45.60 -14.19 -8.18
C ILE A 566 -45.27 -15.66 -8.56
N LEU A 567 -44.11 -16.18 -8.15
CA LEU A 567 -43.71 -17.57 -8.39
C LEU A 567 -44.04 -18.53 -7.23
N GLU A 568 -44.66 -18.04 -6.15
CA GLU A 568 -45.11 -18.83 -4.99
C GLU A 568 -46.65 -18.88 -4.81
N GLU A 569 -47.44 -18.40 -5.79
CA GLU A 569 -48.86 -18.78 -5.98
C GLU A 569 -49.03 -19.70 -7.20
#